data_AF-F0GFV5-F1
#
_entry.id   AF-F0GFV5-F1
#
_cell.length_a   1.000
_cell.length_b   1.000
_cell.length_c   1.000
_cell.angle_alpha   90.00
_cell.angle_beta   90.00
_cell.angle_gamma   90.00
#
_symmetry.space_group_name_H-M   'P 1'
#
loop_
_entity.id
_entity.type
_entity.pdbx_description
1 polymer ?
#
loop_
_entity_poly.entity_id
_entity_poly.type
_entity_poly.pdbx_seq_one_letter_code
_entity_poly.pdbx_strand_id
1 'polypeptide(L)'
;EEAGRRPERFESAAWITRTALCVEARNGVLYLFMPPLAALDDYLELLGAIELTAHALDVKLVLEGYPPPRDARLKVLQVTPDPGVIEVNIHPASSFDELVEQTEFLYDAAWQSRLCSEKFMVDGRHVGTGGG
;
A
#
# COMPACT_ATOMS: atom_id res chain seq x y z
N GLU A 1 -9.38 17.87 30.21
CA GLU A 1 -9.13 18.10 28.77
C GLU A 1 -10.41 17.79 27.99
N GLU A 2 -10.92 18.77 27.22
CA GLU A 2 -12.21 18.71 26.51
C GLU A 2 -12.14 17.85 25.24
N ALA A 3 -11.93 16.53 25.36
CA ALA A 3 -11.89 15.61 24.22
C ALA A 3 -13.25 15.39 23.50
N GLY A 4 -14.28 16.21 23.78
CA GLY A 4 -15.65 16.02 23.25
C GLY A 4 -16.41 17.29 22.87
N ARG A 5 -15.77 18.46 22.90
CA ARG A 5 -16.42 19.72 22.54
C ARG A 5 -16.72 19.75 21.03
N ARG A 6 -18.01 19.76 20.67
CA ARG A 6 -18.48 19.97 19.30
C ARG A 6 -18.48 21.48 18.98
N PRO A 7 -18.13 21.90 17.75
CA PRO A 7 -18.23 23.30 17.37
C PRO A 7 -19.68 23.76 17.36
N GLU A 8 -19.90 25.01 17.77
CA GLU A 8 -21.19 25.66 17.56
C GLU A 8 -21.42 26.01 16.08
N ARG A 9 -22.66 26.38 15.74
CA ARG A 9 -23.01 26.77 14.38
C ARG A 9 -22.18 27.99 13.97
N PHE A 10 -21.49 27.90 12.83
CA PHE A 10 -20.54 28.90 12.33
C PHE A 10 -19.25 29.07 13.15
N GLU A 11 -18.94 28.14 14.05
CA GLU A 11 -17.66 28.13 14.76
C GLU A 11 -16.63 27.24 14.03
N SER A 12 -15.44 27.81 13.77
CA SER A 12 -14.31 27.05 13.24
C SER A 12 -13.73 26.13 14.31
N ALA A 13 -13.78 24.81 14.07
CA ALA A 13 -13.30 23.80 15.01
C ALA A 13 -11.81 23.48 14.84
N ALA A 14 -10.94 24.47 15.09
CA ALA A 14 -9.49 24.33 14.90
C ALA A 14 -8.85 23.24 15.79
N TRP A 15 -9.52 22.85 16.88
CA TRP A 15 -9.08 21.79 17.79
C TRP A 15 -9.46 20.37 17.34
N ILE A 16 -10.19 20.23 16.22
CA ILE A 16 -10.60 18.93 15.68
C ILE A 16 -9.80 18.65 14.42
N THR A 17 -8.85 17.72 14.52
CA THR A 17 -8.22 17.11 13.35
C THR A 17 -9.26 16.24 12.64
N ARG A 18 -9.59 16.59 11.40
CA ARG A 18 -10.51 15.81 10.57
C ARG A 18 -9.72 15.02 9.55
N THR A 19 -10.15 13.79 9.33
CA THR A 19 -9.72 13.00 8.18
C THR A 19 -10.78 13.12 7.09
N ALA A 20 -10.36 13.02 5.84
CA ALA A 20 -11.26 13.10 4.69
C ALA A 20 -10.87 12.04 3.66
N LEU A 21 -11.87 11.35 3.13
CA LEU A 21 -11.75 10.55 1.91
C LEU A 21 -11.99 11.50 0.72
N CYS A 22 -11.02 11.58 -0.19
CA CYS A 22 -11.18 12.37 -1.42
C CYS A 22 -11.46 11.45 -2.60
N VAL A 23 -12.38 11.84 -3.47
CA VAL A 23 -12.78 11.06 -4.64
C VAL A 23 -12.70 11.93 -5.89
N GLU A 24 -12.00 11.44 -6.92
CA GLU A 24 -11.84 12.14 -8.19
C GLU A 24 -12.09 11.18 -9.36
N ALA A 25 -12.93 11.58 -10.32
CA ALA A 25 -13.12 10.83 -11.55
C ALA A 25 -12.08 11.27 -12.61
N ARG A 26 -11.19 10.35 -13.03
CA ARG A 26 -10.20 10.59 -14.08
C ARG A 26 -10.34 9.52 -15.16
N ASN A 27 -10.58 9.93 -16.41
CA ASN A 27 -10.65 9.02 -17.57
C ASN A 27 -11.56 7.78 -17.38
N GLY A 28 -12.71 7.94 -16.71
CA GLY A 28 -13.64 6.84 -16.45
C GLY A 28 -13.25 5.90 -15.31
N VAL A 29 -12.25 6.27 -14.50
CA VAL A 29 -11.81 5.56 -13.30
C VAL A 29 -11.97 6.47 -12.09
N LEU A 30 -12.49 5.95 -10.98
CA LEU A 30 -12.57 6.69 -9.72
C LEU A 30 -11.28 6.50 -8.92
N TYR A 31 -10.60 7.60 -8.65
CA TYR A 31 -9.42 7.65 -7.78
C TYR A 31 -9.87 8.05 -6.38
N LEU A 32 -9.63 7.17 -5.41
CA LEU A 32 -9.98 7.39 -4.02
C LEU A 32 -8.71 7.55 -3.19
N PHE A 33 -8.52 8.74 -2.63
CA PHE A 33 -7.43 9.01 -1.70
C PHE A 33 -7.86 8.64 -0.29
N MET A 34 -7.38 7.48 0.17
CA MET A 34 -7.71 6.91 1.47
C MET A 34 -7.24 7.82 2.61
N PRO A 35 -8.11 8.10 3.61
CA PRO A 35 -7.72 8.87 4.79
C PRO A 35 -6.77 8.08 5.70
N PRO A 36 -5.98 8.75 6.55
CA PRO A 36 -5.25 8.06 7.60
C PRO A 36 -6.25 7.52 8.64
N LEU A 37 -6.15 6.23 8.96
CA LEU A 37 -6.97 5.57 9.97
C LEU A 37 -6.07 4.92 11.03
N ALA A 38 -6.51 4.97 12.28
CA ALA A 38 -5.70 4.53 13.42
C ALA A 38 -5.74 3.00 13.63
N ALA A 39 -6.88 2.37 13.32
CA ALA A 39 -7.07 0.93 13.49
C ALA A 39 -7.20 0.23 12.13
N LEU A 40 -6.68 -0.99 12.05
CA LEU A 40 -6.79 -1.81 10.84
C LEU A 40 -8.25 -2.13 10.53
N ASP A 41 -9.03 -2.48 11.56
CA ASP A 41 -10.41 -2.92 11.37
C ASP A 41 -11.27 -1.79 10.75
N ASP A 42 -11.07 -0.53 11.17
CA ASP A 42 -11.70 0.64 10.54
C ASP A 42 -11.29 0.82 9.07
N TYR A 43 -10.02 0.55 8.74
CA TYR A 43 -9.52 0.63 7.37
C TYR A 43 -10.17 -0.43 6.48
N LEU A 44 -10.26 -1.66 6.96
CA LEU A 44 -10.88 -2.77 6.22
C LEU A 44 -12.39 -2.57 6.07
N GLU A 45 -13.06 -2.01 7.08
CA GLU A 45 -14.48 -1.65 6.97
C GLU A 45 -14.71 -0.58 5.89
N LEU A 46 -13.90 0.48 5.88
CA LEU A 46 -13.97 1.52 4.86
C LEU A 46 -13.67 0.96 3.47
N LEU A 47 -12.61 0.15 3.34
CA LEU A 47 -12.23 -0.49 2.08
C LEU A 47 -13.35 -1.39 1.56
N GLY A 48 -13.96 -2.19 2.43
CA GLY A 48 -15.09 -3.05 2.07
C GLY A 48 -16.30 -2.24 1.62
N ALA A 49 -16.63 -1.13 2.29
CA ALA A 49 -17.70 -0.25 1.87
C ALA A 49 -17.43 0.40 0.50
N ILE A 50 -16.17 0.77 0.22
CA ILE A 50 -15.73 1.30 -1.08
C ILE A 50 -15.89 0.24 -2.17
N GLU A 51 -15.38 -0.98 -1.96
CA GLU A 51 -15.49 -2.08 -2.93
C GLU A 51 -16.94 -2.42 -3.24
N LEU A 52 -17.79 -2.57 -2.22
CA LEU A 52 -19.21 -2.86 -2.39
C LEU A 52 -19.92 -1.77 -3.21
N THR A 53 -19.60 -0.50 -2.94
CA THR A 53 -20.15 0.64 -3.69
C THR A 53 -19.69 0.62 -5.14
N ALA A 54 -18.40 0.41 -5.37
CA ALA A 54 -17.85 0.37 -6.72
C ALA A 54 -18.42 -0.80 -7.54
N HIS A 55 -18.57 -1.97 -6.92
CA HIS A 55 -19.22 -3.13 -7.53
C HIS A 55 -20.69 -2.84 -7.87
N ALA A 56 -21.45 -2.25 -6.93
CA ALA A 56 -22.86 -1.92 -7.17
C ALA A 56 -23.06 -0.89 -8.28
N LEU A 57 -22.10 0.01 -8.48
CA LEU A 57 -22.14 1.05 -9.51
C LEU A 57 -21.45 0.65 -10.82
N ASP A 58 -20.84 -0.54 -10.87
CA ASP A 58 -20.04 -1.03 -12.00
C ASP A 58 -18.95 -0.04 -12.46
N VAL A 59 -18.21 0.50 -11.49
CA VAL A 59 -17.13 1.47 -11.74
C VAL A 59 -15.76 0.89 -11.43
N LYS A 60 -14.77 1.27 -12.23
CA LYS A 60 -13.37 0.97 -11.96
C LYS A 60 -12.83 1.94 -10.92
N LEU A 61 -12.04 1.43 -9.98
CA LEU A 61 -11.42 2.24 -8.93
C LEU A 61 -9.90 2.07 -8.90
N VAL A 62 -9.23 3.12 -8.41
CA VAL A 62 -7.81 3.12 -8.02
C VAL A 62 -7.73 3.71 -6.61
N LEU A 63 -7.04 3.02 -5.71
CA LEU A 63 -6.80 3.51 -4.36
C LEU A 63 -5.45 4.22 -4.29
N GLU A 64 -5.47 5.41 -3.71
CA GLU A 64 -4.31 6.25 -3.43
C GLU A 64 -4.31 6.63 -1.95
N GLY A 65 -3.27 7.33 -1.49
CA GLY A 65 -3.24 7.90 -0.14
C GLY A 65 -2.68 6.96 0.92
N TYR A 66 -3.25 7.00 2.11
CA TYR A 66 -2.66 6.32 3.27
C TYR A 66 -2.90 4.80 3.20
N PRO A 67 -1.87 3.96 3.41
CA PRO A 67 -2.02 2.52 3.50
C PRO A 67 -2.73 2.13 4.81
N PRO A 68 -3.17 0.87 4.96
CA PRO A 68 -3.64 0.37 6.25
C PRO A 68 -2.56 0.56 7.33
N PRO A 69 -2.95 0.86 8.58
CA PRO A 69 -2.00 0.96 9.68
C PRO A 69 -1.27 -0.39 9.86
N ARG A 70 -0.02 -0.33 10.34
CA ARG A 70 0.80 -1.54 10.55
C ARG A 70 0.09 -2.47 11.54
N ASP A 71 -0.08 -3.72 11.14
CA ASP A 71 -0.74 -4.76 11.94
C ASP A 71 -0.09 -6.12 11.63
N ALA A 72 0.12 -6.94 12.66
CA ALA A 72 0.78 -8.24 12.53
C ALA A 72 -0.05 -9.25 11.69
N ARG A 73 -1.35 -9.01 11.52
CA ARG A 73 -2.26 -9.83 10.71
C ARG A 73 -2.05 -9.62 9.21
N LEU A 74 -1.45 -8.50 8.80
CA LEU A 74 -1.25 -8.17 7.40
C LEU A 74 0.17 -8.48 6.93
N LYS A 75 0.26 -9.20 5.81
CA LYS A 75 1.48 -9.29 5.01
C LYS A 75 1.44 -8.20 3.95
N VAL A 76 2.39 -7.27 4.01
CA VAL A 76 2.49 -6.16 3.04
C VAL A 76 3.57 -6.46 2.03
N LEU A 77 3.21 -6.56 0.75
CA LEU A 77 4.13 -6.52 -0.38
C LEU A 77 4.17 -5.08 -0.88
N GLN A 78 5.36 -4.48 -0.97
CA GLN A 78 5.53 -3.12 -1.46
C GLN A 78 6.41 -3.10 -2.69
N VAL A 79 5.93 -2.46 -3.75
CA VAL A 79 6.66 -2.16 -4.97
C VAL A 79 6.84 -0.64 -5.05
N THR A 80 8.06 -0.17 -4.87
CA THR A 80 8.40 1.26 -4.87
C THR A 80 9.16 1.61 -6.14
N PRO A 81 8.66 2.52 -6.98
CA PRO A 81 9.45 3.03 -8.10
C PRO A 81 10.43 4.10 -7.62
N ASP A 82 11.72 3.87 -7.89
CA ASP A 82 12.78 4.86 -7.72
C ASP A 82 13.36 5.25 -9.09
N PRO A 83 14.07 6.38 -9.23
CA PRO A 83 14.68 6.77 -10.49
C PRO A 83 15.62 5.68 -11.05
N GLY A 84 15.16 4.96 -12.08
CA GLY A 84 15.92 3.90 -12.76
C GLY A 84 15.87 2.52 -12.11
N VAL A 85 15.14 2.33 -11.00
CA VAL A 85 15.05 1.06 -10.27
C VAL A 85 13.62 0.84 -9.76
N ILE A 86 13.19 -0.42 -9.68
CA ILE A 86 11.98 -0.80 -8.95
C ILE A 86 12.40 -1.62 -7.74
N GLU A 87 12.13 -1.11 -6.54
CA GLU A 87 12.35 -1.84 -5.30
C GLU A 87 11.12 -2.71 -5.00
N VAL A 88 11.33 -4.02 -4.83
CA VAL A 88 10.27 -4.95 -4.44
C VAL A 88 10.63 -5.60 -3.11
N ASN A 89 9.80 -5.36 -2.09
CA ASN A 89 9.96 -5.98 -0.78
C ASN A 89 9.28 -7.35 -0.76
N ILE A 90 10.05 -8.41 -0.54
CA ILE A 90 9.59 -9.81 -0.50
C ILE A 90 9.53 -10.30 0.94
N HIS A 91 8.46 -11.01 1.30
CA HIS A 91 8.32 -11.59 2.64
C HIS A 91 9.40 -12.65 2.89
N PRO A 92 9.82 -12.85 4.15
CA PRO A 92 10.75 -13.92 4.48
C PRO A 92 10.20 -15.29 4.07
N ALA A 93 11.01 -16.06 3.34
CA ALA A 93 10.74 -17.46 3.04
C ALA A 93 10.82 -18.32 4.31
N SER A 94 9.90 -19.28 4.44
CA SER A 94 9.83 -20.22 5.56
C SER A 94 10.67 -21.49 5.32
N SER A 95 11.11 -21.72 4.09
CA SER A 95 11.95 -22.84 3.68
C SER A 95 12.93 -22.44 2.59
N PHE A 96 13.95 -23.27 2.34
CA PHE A 96 14.88 -23.06 1.24
C PHE A 96 14.19 -23.20 -0.12
N ASP A 97 13.26 -24.15 -0.26
CA ASP A 97 12.51 -24.35 -1.50
C ASP A 97 11.65 -23.12 -1.84
N GLU A 98 11.01 -22.50 -0.84
CA GLU A 98 10.26 -21.26 -1.00
C GLU A 98 11.18 -20.10 -1.39
N LEU A 99 12.39 -20.02 -0.82
CA LEU A 99 13.37 -18.99 -1.19
C LEU A 99 13.80 -19.13 -2.66
N VAL A 100 14.05 -20.36 -3.12
CA VAL A 100 14.42 -20.64 -4.51
C VAL A 100 13.27 -20.26 -5.44
N GLU A 101 12.04 -20.71 -5.14
CA GLU A 101 10.85 -20.41 -5.95
C GLU A 101 10.62 -18.90 -6.08
N GLN A 102 10.65 -18.16 -4.97
CA GLN A 102 10.49 -16.71 -4.96
C GLN A 102 11.59 -16.03 -5.79
N THR A 103 12.83 -16.49 -5.67
CA THR A 103 13.97 -15.92 -6.40
C THR A 103 13.83 -16.16 -7.89
N GLU A 104 13.58 -17.41 -8.32
CA GLU A 104 13.41 -17.75 -9.74
C GLU A 104 12.26 -16.97 -10.38
N PHE A 105 11.14 -16.84 -9.65
CA PHE A 105 10.00 -16.04 -10.10
C PHE A 105 10.38 -14.58 -10.34
N LEU A 106 11.13 -13.95 -9.43
CA LEU A 106 11.53 -12.54 -9.57
C LEU A 106 12.46 -12.31 -10.75
N TYR A 107 13.38 -13.24 -11.00
CA TYR A 107 14.28 -13.17 -12.14
C TYR A 107 13.52 -13.30 -13.46
N ASP A 108 12.58 -14.25 -13.56
CA ASP A 108 11.73 -14.42 -14.75
C ASP A 108 10.83 -13.20 -14.96
N ALA A 109 10.18 -12.70 -13.91
CA ALA A 109 9.34 -11.50 -13.98
C ALA A 109 10.12 -10.25 -14.40
N ALA A 110 11.35 -10.07 -13.89
CA ALA A 110 12.23 -8.98 -14.31
C ALA A 110 12.58 -9.10 -15.80
N TRP A 111 12.96 -10.30 -16.24
CA TRP A 111 13.29 -10.57 -17.63
C TRP A 111 12.11 -10.29 -18.58
N GLN A 112 10.92 -10.81 -18.28
CA GLN A 112 9.69 -10.58 -19.05
C GLN A 112 9.32 -9.08 -19.10
N SER A 113 9.67 -8.33 -18.05
CA SER A 113 9.46 -6.89 -17.95
C SER A 113 10.59 -6.05 -18.56
N ARG A 114 11.60 -6.68 -19.19
CA ARG A 114 12.81 -6.04 -19.74
C ARG A 114 13.63 -5.27 -18.68
N LEU A 115 13.57 -5.75 -17.44
CA LEU A 115 14.36 -5.28 -16.31
C LEU A 115 15.49 -6.27 -16.01
N CYS A 116 16.53 -5.79 -15.33
CA CYS A 116 17.54 -6.66 -14.70
C CYS A 116 17.21 -6.80 -13.20
N SER A 117 17.50 -7.95 -12.62
CA SER A 117 17.35 -8.21 -11.19
C SER A 117 18.72 -8.14 -10.49
N GLU A 118 18.86 -7.23 -9.53
CA GLU A 118 20.05 -7.08 -8.68
C GLU A 118 19.69 -7.29 -7.20
N LYS A 119 20.57 -7.95 -6.43
CA LYS A 119 20.39 -8.20 -5.00
C LYS A 119 21.37 -7.32 -4.20
N PHE A 120 20.86 -6.69 -3.16
CA PHE A 120 21.66 -5.88 -2.24
C PHE A 120 21.55 -6.43 -0.82
N MET A 121 22.63 -6.27 -0.06
CA MET A 121 22.62 -6.50 1.38
C MET A 121 21.86 -5.38 2.09
N VAL A 122 21.50 -5.61 3.36
CA VAL A 122 20.83 -4.61 4.22
C VAL A 122 21.64 -3.31 4.35
N ASP A 123 22.95 -3.36 4.13
CA ASP A 123 23.85 -2.19 4.14
C ASP A 123 24.05 -1.55 2.76
N GLY A 124 23.26 -1.94 1.75
CA GLY A 124 23.30 -1.38 0.39
C GLY A 124 24.47 -1.87 -0.47
N ARG A 125 25.31 -2.77 0.05
CA ARG A 125 26.37 -3.37 -0.77
C ARG A 125 25.77 -4.35 -1.77
N HIS A 126 26.21 -4.25 -3.02
CA HIS A 126 25.89 -5.22 -4.05
C HIS A 126 26.46 -6.58 -3.66
N VAL A 127 25.62 -7.61 -3.63
CA VAL A 127 26.08 -8.99 -3.48
C VAL A 127 26.32 -9.58 -4.86
N GLY A 128 27.51 -10.15 -5.06
CA GLY A 128 27.77 -10.96 -6.24
C GLY A 128 26.82 -12.17 -6.31
N THR A 129 26.68 -12.77 -7.47
CA THR A 129 25.80 -13.92 -7.78
C THR A 129 26.14 -15.22 -7.03
N GLY A 130 26.97 -15.17 -6.00
CA GLY A 130 27.44 -16.32 -5.23
C GLY A 130 26.66 -16.51 -3.93
N GLY A 131 25.66 -17.40 -3.97
CA GLY A 131 25.15 -18.24 -2.87
C GLY A 131 24.86 -17.60 -1.50
N GLY A 132 23.56 -17.42 -1.21
CA GLY A 132 23.00 -17.07 0.11
C GLY A 132 22.11 -15.84 0.06
#